data_AF-A0A9D8N281-F1
#
_entry.id   AF-A0A9D8N281-F1
#
_cell.length_a   1.000
_cell.length_b   1.000
_cell.length_c   1.000
_cell.angle_alpha   90.00
_cell.angle_beta   90.00
_cell.angle_gamma   90.00
#
_symmetry.space_group_name_H-M   'P 1'
#
loop_
_entity.id
_entity.type
_entity.pdbx_description
1 polymer ?
#
loop_
_entity_poly.entity_id
_entity_poly.type
_entity_poly.pdbx_seq_one_letter_code
_entity_poly.pdbx_strand_id
1 'polypeptide(L)'
;MDKKDLGGAWRDGLAAAATMKLADMPFRLIKEGKKTVEVRLCDEKRRLLRVGDIVAFSRVNARKEKLFVKITMLKKFTSFFELFSSPLGDAAGKGEMSSEAAARSMYEYYSPENEAALGVLAIGFELLSQEGGGDIVVIREFDEKFAEDVKNLMVELQEHLAKLDTRGVLVLKEGYKEAYYEFLLKECEKHAGKIFIAEEGGKAVGCVVAKIFDDGDEEEKLTTTCPKIGFISDLIVTEYRRGGGIGKRLIAAAERYFKNSGCKYTQLTVFAPNEKAFELYKKLGFKVNHMYLSKETDI
;
A
#
# COMPACT_ATOMS: atom_id res chain seq x y z
N MET A 1 9.67 28.18 14.88
CA MET A 1 10.36 27.38 15.93
C MET A 1 10.09 25.92 15.64
N ASP A 2 11.18 25.17 15.55
CA ASP A 2 11.32 23.95 14.76
C ASP A 2 10.47 22.77 15.21
N LYS A 3 9.79 22.13 14.24
CA LYS A 3 9.49 20.70 14.29
C LYS A 3 10.79 19.95 13.99
N LYS A 4 11.64 19.78 14.99
CA LYS A 4 12.83 18.93 14.88
C LYS A 4 12.40 17.51 14.51
N ASP A 5 13.04 17.01 13.45
CA ASP A 5 13.24 15.61 13.14
C ASP A 5 13.39 14.76 14.41
N LEU A 6 12.38 13.93 14.68
CA LEU A 6 12.47 12.80 15.61
C LEU A 6 12.67 11.47 14.87
N GLY A 7 12.99 11.50 13.58
CA GLY A 7 13.12 10.33 12.71
C GLY A 7 14.37 9.47 12.90
N GLY A 8 15.31 9.86 13.76
CA GLY A 8 16.63 9.19 13.88
C GLY A 8 16.94 8.52 15.21
N ALA A 9 16.23 8.82 16.31
CA ALA A 9 16.70 8.49 17.66
C ALA A 9 16.17 7.15 18.25
N TRP A 10 15.33 6.40 17.53
CA TRP A 10 14.69 5.19 18.07
C TRP A 10 15.47 3.89 17.84
N ARG A 11 16.59 3.95 17.09
CA ARG A 11 17.39 2.76 16.76
C ARG A 11 18.31 2.28 17.88
N ASP A 12 18.55 3.11 18.90
CA ASP A 12 19.44 2.78 20.01
C ASP A 12 18.64 2.42 21.29
N GLY A 13 18.33 1.13 21.46
CA GLY A 13 18.25 0.52 22.80
C GLY A 13 16.95 0.66 23.61
N LEU A 14 15.81 1.04 23.04
CA LEU A 14 14.53 1.01 23.78
C LEU A 14 13.97 -0.42 23.85
N ALA A 15 14.10 -1.05 25.02
CA ALA A 15 13.46 -2.33 25.30
C ALA A 15 11.93 -2.16 25.31
N ALA A 16 11.21 -3.00 24.54
CA ALA A 16 9.75 -3.00 24.58
C ALA A 16 9.25 -3.36 25.98
N ALA A 17 8.36 -2.53 26.54
CA ALA A 17 7.76 -2.75 27.85
C ALA A 17 6.90 -4.03 27.91
N ALA A 18 6.35 -4.43 26.75
CA ALA A 18 5.63 -5.68 26.59
C ALA A 18 5.72 -6.21 25.16
N THR A 19 5.50 -7.52 25.00
CA THR A 19 5.26 -8.16 23.70
C THR A 19 3.88 -8.79 23.66
N MET A 20 3.12 -8.57 22.60
CA MET A 20 1.80 -9.16 22.39
C MET A 20 1.73 -9.91 21.06
N LYS A 21 0.92 -10.96 21.00
CA LYS A 21 0.73 -11.76 19.79
C LYS A 21 -0.58 -11.37 19.09
N LEU A 22 -0.52 -11.09 17.79
CA LEU A 22 -1.67 -10.76 16.96
C LEU A 22 -1.98 -11.88 15.97
N ALA A 23 -3.27 -12.12 15.78
CA ALA A 23 -3.77 -12.84 14.62
C ALA A 23 -3.42 -12.09 13.32
N ASP A 24 -3.51 -12.79 12.19
CA ASP A 24 -3.05 -12.29 10.90
C ASP A 24 -3.77 -10.99 10.46
N MET A 25 -5.10 -11.00 10.52
CA MET A 25 -5.92 -9.89 10.06
C MET A 25 -5.68 -8.60 10.88
N PRO A 26 -5.72 -8.61 12.23
CA PRO A 26 -5.35 -7.44 13.02
C PRO A 26 -3.95 -6.92 12.71
N PHE A 27 -2.95 -7.80 12.59
CA PHE A 27 -1.57 -7.41 12.29
C PHE A 27 -1.48 -6.65 10.95
N ARG A 28 -2.16 -7.14 9.90
CA ARG A 28 -2.21 -6.47 8.60
C ARG A 28 -2.92 -5.13 8.66
N LEU A 29 -4.05 -5.02 9.34
CA LEU A 29 -4.79 -3.75 9.47
C LEU A 29 -3.96 -2.66 10.15
N ILE A 30 -3.16 -3.03 11.15
CA ILE A 30 -2.23 -2.10 11.81
C ILE A 30 -1.15 -1.66 10.83
N LYS A 31 -0.54 -2.61 10.09
CA LYS A 31 0.47 -2.32 9.08
C LYS A 31 -0.04 -1.42 7.95
N GLU A 32 -1.33 -1.51 7.63
CA GLU A 32 -2.01 -0.66 6.64
C GLU A 32 -2.49 0.68 7.21
N GLY A 33 -2.30 0.96 8.50
CA GLY A 33 -2.76 2.18 9.17
C GLY A 33 -4.27 2.26 9.38
N LYS A 34 -5.00 1.16 9.18
CA LYS A 34 -6.47 1.10 9.31
C LYS A 34 -6.92 0.78 10.73
N LYS A 35 -6.04 0.24 11.57
CA LYS A 35 -6.30 -0.10 12.97
C LYS A 35 -5.27 0.59 13.87
N THR A 36 -5.77 1.39 14.80
CA THR A 36 -4.96 2.20 15.74
C THR A 36 -5.33 1.93 17.21
N VAL A 37 -6.31 1.06 17.43
CA VAL A 37 -6.70 0.58 18.76
C VAL A 37 -6.61 -0.94 18.78
N GLU A 38 -5.89 -1.51 19.74
CA GLU A 38 -5.84 -2.95 19.99
C GLU A 38 -6.75 -3.31 21.15
N VAL A 39 -7.47 -4.42 21.02
CA VAL A 39 -8.47 -4.86 22.00
C VAL A 39 -7.94 -6.06 22.76
N ARG A 40 -7.92 -5.97 24.10
CA ARG A 40 -7.48 -7.06 24.99
C ARG A 40 -8.33 -7.12 26.24
N LEU A 41 -8.30 -8.23 26.96
CA LEU A 41 -8.77 -8.26 28.35
C LEU A 41 -7.83 -7.45 29.24
N CYS A 42 -8.35 -6.82 30.29
CA CYS A 42 -7.56 -6.08 31.28
C CYS A 42 -6.90 -7.04 32.31
N ASP A 43 -6.16 -8.02 31.78
CA ASP A 43 -5.37 -9.00 32.54
C ASP A 43 -4.24 -8.33 33.33
N GLU A 44 -3.60 -9.07 34.24
CA GLU A 44 -2.51 -8.56 35.09
C GLU A 44 -1.36 -7.93 34.30
N LYS A 45 -1.03 -8.47 33.11
CA LYS A 45 0.03 -7.95 32.25
C LYS A 45 -0.39 -6.62 31.62
N ARG A 46 -1.66 -6.50 31.19
CA ARG A 46 -2.19 -5.28 30.53
C ARG A 46 -2.46 -4.16 31.53
N ARG A 47 -2.67 -4.48 32.81
CA ARG A 47 -2.79 -3.50 33.90
C ARG A 47 -1.51 -2.71 34.18
N LEU A 48 -0.35 -3.25 33.80
CA LEU A 48 0.95 -2.61 34.01
C LEU A 48 1.31 -1.59 32.92
N LEU A 49 0.58 -1.58 31.81
CA LEU A 49 0.83 -0.69 30.68
C LEU A 49 0.54 0.76 31.05
N ARG A 50 1.34 1.67 30.49
CA ARG A 50 1.20 3.12 30.64
C ARG A 50 1.18 3.80 29.28
N VAL A 51 0.52 4.94 29.21
CA VAL A 51 0.63 5.83 28.05
C VAL A 51 2.09 6.25 27.90
N GLY A 52 2.63 6.14 26.68
CA GLY A 52 4.03 6.35 26.37
C GLY A 52 4.86 5.08 26.24
N ASP A 53 4.38 3.93 26.77
CA ASP A 53 5.09 2.66 26.66
C ASP A 53 5.26 2.22 25.20
N ILE A 54 6.36 1.56 24.92
CA ILE A 54 6.61 0.90 23.63
C ILE A 54 6.22 -0.56 23.76
N VAL A 55 5.34 -1.02 22.87
CA VAL A 55 4.88 -2.41 22.81
C VAL A 55 5.29 -3.02 21.48
N ALA A 56 5.80 -4.25 21.53
CA ALA A 56 6.05 -5.06 20.35
C ALA A 56 4.84 -5.96 20.05
N PHE A 57 4.21 -5.78 18.91
CA PHE A 57 3.22 -6.72 18.38
C PHE A 57 3.89 -7.72 17.45
N SER A 58 3.71 -9.00 17.71
CA SER A 58 4.28 -10.10 16.93
C SER A 58 3.17 -10.90 16.26
N ARG A 59 3.38 -11.35 15.03
CA ARG A 59 2.40 -12.17 14.31
C ARG A 59 2.48 -13.62 14.78
N VAL A 60 1.36 -14.25 15.13
CA VAL A 60 1.30 -15.60 15.72
C VAL A 60 2.03 -16.66 14.87
N ASN A 61 1.97 -16.55 13.54
CA ASN A 61 2.54 -17.53 12.59
C ASN A 61 3.82 -17.06 11.88
N ALA A 62 4.34 -15.87 12.20
CA ALA A 62 5.54 -15.33 11.59
C ALA A 62 6.41 -14.65 12.65
N ARG A 63 7.13 -15.44 13.45
CA ARG A 63 7.88 -14.99 14.64
C ARG A 63 8.92 -13.89 14.38
N LYS A 64 9.32 -13.68 13.12
CA LYS A 64 10.23 -12.62 12.73
C LYS A 64 9.52 -11.27 12.57
N GLU A 65 8.24 -11.24 12.22
CA GLU A 65 7.50 -9.99 11.99
C GLU A 65 7.04 -9.36 13.31
N LYS A 66 7.52 -8.15 13.58
CA LYS A 66 7.12 -7.33 14.71
C LYS A 66 6.72 -5.93 14.27
N LEU A 67 5.72 -5.36 14.92
CA LEU A 67 5.40 -3.93 14.87
C LEU A 67 5.73 -3.33 16.23
N PHE A 68 6.45 -2.23 16.26
CA PHE A 68 6.70 -1.46 17.47
C PHE A 68 5.75 -0.27 17.47
N VAL A 69 4.98 -0.17 18.55
CA VAL A 69 3.98 0.88 18.69
C VAL A 69 4.20 1.62 20.00
N LYS A 70 3.88 2.91 20.03
CA LYS A 70 3.82 3.72 21.25
C LYS A 70 2.39 3.79 21.72
N ILE A 71 2.13 3.47 22.98
CA ILE A 71 0.79 3.60 23.56
C ILE A 71 0.44 5.08 23.67
N THR A 72 -0.69 5.47 23.10
CA THR A 72 -1.23 6.83 23.16
C THR A 72 -2.45 6.93 24.07
N MET A 73 -3.15 5.81 24.30
CA MET A 73 -4.37 5.77 25.12
C MET A 73 -4.61 4.39 25.71
N LEU A 74 -5.13 4.36 26.94
CA LEU A 74 -5.62 3.15 27.61
C LEU A 74 -7.02 3.45 28.15
N LYS A 75 -8.03 2.75 27.66
CA LYS A 75 -9.43 2.94 28.09
C LYS A 75 -10.09 1.61 28.41
N LYS A 76 -10.66 1.51 29.61
CA LYS A 76 -11.37 0.32 30.07
C LYS A 76 -12.84 0.36 29.65
N PHE A 77 -13.37 -0.81 29.37
CA PHE A 77 -14.77 -1.07 29.06
C PHE A 77 -15.22 -2.30 29.86
N THR A 78 -16.51 -2.41 30.12
CA THR A 78 -17.11 -3.55 30.80
C THR A 78 -17.20 -4.77 29.89
N SER A 79 -17.36 -4.57 28.57
CA SER A 79 -17.50 -5.63 27.58
C SER A 79 -16.93 -5.26 26.20
N PHE A 80 -16.68 -6.25 25.36
CA PHE A 80 -16.33 -6.12 23.95
C PHE A 80 -17.47 -5.41 23.20
N PHE A 81 -18.72 -5.74 23.53
CA PHE A 81 -19.88 -5.09 22.94
C PHE A 81 -19.89 -3.57 23.20
N GLU A 82 -19.62 -3.16 24.45
CA GLU A 82 -19.52 -1.75 24.80
C GLU A 82 -18.36 -1.07 24.04
N LEU A 83 -17.20 -1.71 23.95
CA LEU A 83 -16.06 -1.17 23.21
C LEU A 83 -16.40 -0.97 21.72
N PHE A 84 -16.95 -1.97 21.04
CA PHE A 84 -17.26 -1.89 19.61
C PHE A 84 -18.44 -0.97 19.28
N SER A 85 -19.31 -0.72 20.27
CA SER A 85 -20.38 0.28 20.18
C SER A 85 -19.90 1.70 20.47
N SER A 86 -18.71 1.87 21.04
CA SER A 86 -18.11 3.17 21.30
C SER A 86 -17.49 3.77 20.01
N PRO A 87 -17.13 5.06 20.02
CA PRO A 87 -16.37 5.70 18.93
C PRO A 87 -15.03 5.03 18.60
N LEU A 88 -14.53 4.14 19.46
CA LEU A 88 -13.28 3.40 19.22
C LEU A 88 -13.48 2.12 18.40
N GLY A 89 -14.72 1.70 18.14
CA GLY A 89 -15.00 0.44 17.43
C GLY A 89 -14.34 0.38 16.05
N ASP A 90 -14.41 1.46 15.28
CA ASP A 90 -13.83 1.52 13.94
C ASP A 90 -12.29 1.51 14.01
N ALA A 91 -11.71 2.28 14.92
CA ALA A 91 -10.27 2.28 15.18
C ALA A 91 -9.75 0.93 15.72
N ALA A 92 -10.65 0.15 16.34
CA ALA A 92 -10.40 -1.22 16.79
C ALA A 92 -10.53 -2.26 15.66
N GLY A 93 -10.80 -1.85 14.43
CA GLY A 93 -10.87 -2.73 13.27
C GLY A 93 -12.21 -3.46 13.11
N LYS A 94 -13.30 -2.90 13.66
CA LYS A 94 -14.67 -3.42 13.47
C LYS A 94 -15.06 -3.51 11.98
N GLY A 95 -14.64 -2.53 11.17
CA GLY A 95 -15.01 -2.45 9.76
C GLY A 95 -16.54 -2.32 9.59
N GLU A 96 -17.10 -3.02 8.61
CA GLU A 96 -18.54 -3.00 8.31
C GLU A 96 -19.38 -3.92 9.23
N MET A 97 -18.74 -4.60 10.19
CA MET A 97 -19.44 -5.48 11.11
C MET A 97 -20.32 -4.68 12.09
N SER A 98 -21.45 -5.26 12.49
CA SER A 98 -22.18 -4.76 13.65
C SER A 98 -21.35 -4.92 14.93
N SER A 99 -21.64 -4.13 15.96
CA SER A 99 -20.94 -4.22 17.25
C SER A 99 -21.10 -5.60 17.89
N GLU A 100 -22.27 -6.24 17.75
CA GLU A 100 -22.55 -7.60 18.21
C GLU A 100 -21.69 -8.62 17.47
N ALA A 101 -21.59 -8.50 16.14
CA ALA A 101 -20.80 -9.42 15.33
C ALA A 101 -19.30 -9.31 15.67
N ALA A 102 -18.80 -8.09 15.86
CA ALA A 102 -17.41 -7.86 16.27
C ALA A 102 -17.13 -8.39 17.68
N ALA A 103 -18.03 -8.14 18.64
CA ALA A 103 -17.92 -8.68 19.98
C ALA A 103 -17.92 -10.23 19.98
N ARG A 104 -18.82 -10.85 19.20
CA ARG A 104 -18.86 -12.31 19.06
C ARG A 104 -17.55 -12.90 18.54
N SER A 105 -16.89 -12.21 17.62
CA SER A 105 -15.59 -12.67 17.07
C SER A 105 -14.49 -12.74 18.14
N MET A 106 -14.59 -11.93 19.20
CA MET A 106 -13.63 -11.96 20.30
C MET A 106 -13.74 -13.23 21.15
N TYR A 107 -14.90 -13.89 21.15
CA TYR A 107 -15.12 -15.12 21.91
C TYR A 107 -14.45 -16.36 21.30
N GLU A 108 -13.85 -16.22 20.11
CA GLU A 108 -12.90 -17.21 19.59
C GLU A 108 -11.59 -17.25 20.40
N TYR A 109 -11.25 -16.15 21.08
CA TYR A 109 -9.98 -15.97 21.80
C TYR A 109 -10.14 -15.89 23.32
N TYR A 110 -11.31 -15.45 23.78
CA TYR A 110 -11.60 -15.16 25.18
C TYR A 110 -12.93 -15.79 25.59
N SER A 111 -13.04 -16.27 26.82
CA SER A 111 -14.32 -16.75 27.33
C SER A 111 -15.15 -15.58 27.90
N PRO A 112 -16.49 -15.66 27.86
CA PRO A 112 -17.36 -14.65 28.49
C PRO A 112 -17.09 -14.47 29.99
N GLU A 113 -16.69 -15.53 30.69
CA GLU A 113 -16.33 -15.47 32.11
C GLU A 113 -15.07 -14.62 32.33
N ASN A 114 -14.08 -14.73 31.43
CA ASN A 114 -12.87 -13.93 31.48
C ASN A 114 -13.16 -12.46 31.18
N GLU A 115 -14.06 -12.17 30.24
CA GLU A 115 -14.56 -10.81 29.99
C GLU A 115 -15.23 -10.23 31.25
N ALA A 116 -16.15 -10.97 31.87
CA ALA A 116 -16.85 -10.51 33.07
C ALA A 116 -15.90 -10.29 34.26
N ALA A 117 -14.88 -11.12 34.43
CA ALA A 117 -13.92 -11.04 35.53
C ALA A 117 -12.88 -9.93 35.34
N LEU A 118 -12.41 -9.70 34.11
CA LEU A 118 -11.26 -8.83 33.84
C LEU A 118 -11.66 -7.50 33.21
N GLY A 119 -12.83 -7.43 32.56
CA GLY A 119 -13.21 -6.35 31.67
C GLY A 119 -12.32 -6.28 30.42
N VAL A 120 -12.59 -5.27 29.59
CA VAL A 120 -11.92 -5.07 28.31
C VAL A 120 -11.08 -3.79 28.35
N LEU A 121 -9.94 -3.81 27.67
CA LEU A 121 -9.02 -2.71 27.53
C LEU A 121 -8.82 -2.39 26.05
N ALA A 122 -9.16 -1.16 25.67
CA ALA A 122 -8.74 -0.54 24.44
C ALA A 122 -7.35 0.09 24.63
N ILE A 123 -6.40 -0.33 23.79
CA ILE A 123 -5.03 0.17 23.77
C ILE A 123 -4.88 0.98 22.48
N GLY A 124 -5.04 2.30 22.58
CA GLY A 124 -4.72 3.22 21.49
C GLY A 124 -3.21 3.35 21.32
N PHE A 125 -2.73 3.36 20.08
CA PHE A 125 -1.31 3.42 19.79
C PHE A 125 -0.99 4.17 18.50
N GLU A 126 0.27 4.57 18.38
CA GLU A 126 0.91 5.07 17.16
C GLU A 126 1.96 4.06 16.70
N LEU A 127 1.96 3.72 15.42
CA LEU A 127 2.96 2.82 14.83
C LEU A 127 4.30 3.56 14.69
N LEU A 128 5.35 3.08 15.35
CA LEU A 128 6.70 3.66 15.31
C LEU A 128 7.55 3.03 14.20
N SER A 129 7.64 1.69 14.21
CA SER A 129 8.53 0.94 13.31
C SER A 129 8.09 -0.52 13.21
N GLN A 130 8.79 -1.32 12.39
CA GLN A 130 8.60 -2.76 12.31
C GLN A 130 9.96 -3.47 12.18
N GLU A 131 10.06 -4.71 12.66
CA GLU A 131 11.22 -5.59 12.48
C GLU A 131 10.83 -6.91 11.80
N GLY A 132 11.73 -7.47 11.01
CA GLY A 132 11.73 -8.88 10.58
C GLY A 132 10.55 -9.37 9.73
N GLY A 133 9.73 -8.46 9.21
CA GLY A 133 9.13 -8.58 7.87
C GLY A 133 9.78 -7.49 7.03
N GLY A 134 10.06 -7.77 5.74
CA GLY A 134 10.69 -6.80 4.83
C GLY A 134 10.20 -5.38 5.06
N ASP A 135 11.13 -4.42 5.02
CA ASP A 135 10.95 -2.98 5.26
C ASP A 135 9.55 -2.47 4.84
N ILE A 136 8.98 -1.49 5.57
CA ILE A 136 7.57 -1.10 5.35
C ILE A 136 7.50 -0.54 3.96
N VAL A 137 6.78 -1.22 3.08
CA VAL A 137 6.46 -0.65 1.78
C VAL A 137 5.38 0.39 2.00
N VAL A 138 5.72 1.68 1.90
CA VAL A 138 4.77 2.80 1.96
C VAL A 138 4.50 3.26 0.54
N ILE A 139 3.22 3.40 0.17
CA ILE A 139 2.88 4.05 -1.11
C ILE A 139 2.78 5.55 -0.85
N ARG A 140 3.53 6.36 -1.61
CA ARG A 140 3.48 7.81 -1.53
C ARG A 140 3.64 8.44 -2.91
N GLU A 141 3.29 9.72 -3.02
CA GLU A 141 3.63 10.52 -4.19
C GLU A 141 5.16 10.68 -4.28
N PHE A 142 5.67 10.68 -5.50
CA PHE A 142 7.09 10.82 -5.80
C PHE A 142 7.66 12.15 -5.28
N ASP A 143 8.92 12.08 -4.86
CA ASP A 143 9.74 13.22 -4.45
C ASP A 143 11.09 13.09 -5.16
N GLU A 144 11.68 14.21 -5.56
CA GLU A 144 12.90 14.25 -6.38
C GLU A 144 14.08 13.49 -5.74
N LYS A 145 14.10 13.33 -4.41
CA LYS A 145 15.12 12.52 -3.74
C LYS A 145 15.14 11.05 -4.18
N PHE A 146 14.05 10.55 -4.77
CA PHE A 146 13.94 9.19 -5.32
C PHE A 146 14.18 9.12 -6.84
N ALA A 147 14.60 10.23 -7.49
CA ALA A 147 14.78 10.28 -8.93
C ALA A 147 15.67 9.14 -9.46
N GLU A 148 16.78 8.91 -8.76
CA GLU A 148 17.74 7.86 -9.14
C GLU A 148 17.14 6.44 -9.02
N ASP A 149 16.34 6.18 -7.99
CA ASP A 149 15.65 4.89 -7.85
C ASP A 149 14.60 4.70 -8.96
N VAL A 150 13.84 5.75 -9.28
CA VAL A 150 12.84 5.71 -10.37
C VAL A 150 13.50 5.47 -11.72
N LYS A 151 14.62 6.13 -12.01
CA LYS A 151 15.43 5.88 -13.22
C LYS A 151 15.85 4.41 -13.31
N ASN A 152 16.36 3.84 -12.23
CA ASN A 152 16.76 2.43 -12.18
C ASN A 152 15.56 1.48 -12.37
N LEU A 153 14.40 1.82 -11.81
CA LEU A 153 13.17 1.06 -12.01
C LEU A 153 12.68 1.09 -13.47
N MET A 154 12.82 2.23 -14.17
CA MET A 154 12.49 2.32 -15.60
C MET A 154 13.42 1.46 -16.46
N VAL A 155 14.72 1.42 -16.13
CA VAL A 155 15.68 0.52 -16.78
C VAL A 155 15.26 -0.94 -16.56
N GLU A 156 14.96 -1.35 -15.32
CA GLU A 156 14.52 -2.71 -15.01
C GLU A 156 13.23 -3.08 -15.79
N LEU A 157 12.29 -2.14 -15.91
CA LEU A 157 11.07 -2.34 -16.69
C LEU A 157 11.40 -2.58 -18.18
N GLN A 158 12.25 -1.74 -18.77
CA GLN A 158 12.62 -1.86 -20.18
C GLN A 158 13.38 -3.17 -20.47
N GLU A 159 14.31 -3.55 -19.60
CA GLU A 159 15.01 -4.83 -19.70
C GLU A 159 14.05 -6.02 -19.60
N HIS A 160 13.07 -5.93 -18.70
CA HIS A 160 12.06 -6.98 -18.56
C HIS A 160 11.21 -7.13 -19.83
N LEU A 161 10.76 -6.01 -20.41
CA LEU A 161 9.98 -6.03 -21.66
C LEU A 161 10.81 -6.53 -22.85
N ALA A 162 12.07 -6.11 -22.97
CA ALA A 162 12.99 -6.60 -23.99
C ALA A 162 13.22 -8.11 -23.91
N LYS A 163 13.32 -8.69 -22.70
CA LYS A 163 13.43 -10.15 -22.50
C LYS A 163 12.18 -10.92 -22.93
N LEU A 164 11.00 -10.30 -22.90
CA LEU A 164 9.74 -10.92 -23.32
C LEU A 164 9.51 -10.79 -24.84
N ASP A 165 10.21 -9.87 -25.50
CA ASP A 165 10.02 -9.60 -26.91
C ASP A 165 10.80 -10.58 -27.79
N THR A 166 10.10 -11.59 -28.30
CA THR A 166 10.67 -12.59 -29.20
C THR A 166 11.09 -12.03 -30.56
N ARG A 167 10.65 -10.80 -30.92
CA ARG A 167 10.99 -10.15 -32.18
C ARG A 167 12.25 -9.29 -32.10
N GLY A 168 12.77 -9.03 -30.89
CA GLY A 168 13.95 -8.20 -30.67
C GLY A 168 13.79 -6.72 -31.07
N VAL A 169 12.56 -6.22 -31.13
CA VAL A 169 12.25 -4.80 -31.41
C VAL A 169 12.49 -3.94 -30.17
N LEU A 170 12.14 -4.45 -28.99
CA LEU A 170 12.37 -3.80 -27.72
C LEU A 170 13.83 -4.03 -27.27
N VAL A 171 14.58 -2.94 -27.16
CA VAL A 171 15.97 -2.93 -26.71
C VAL A 171 16.21 -1.86 -25.65
N LEU A 172 17.21 -2.06 -24.79
CA LEU A 172 17.72 -1.01 -23.91
C LEU A 172 18.85 -0.26 -24.63
N LYS A 173 18.58 0.97 -25.05
CA LYS A 173 19.56 1.81 -25.75
C LYS A 173 20.53 2.47 -24.77
N GLU A 174 21.73 2.80 -25.24
CA GLU A 174 22.64 3.67 -24.53
C GLU A 174 21.96 5.03 -24.24
N GLY A 175 22.14 5.54 -23.03
CA GLY A 175 21.49 6.78 -22.57
C GLY A 175 20.01 6.69 -22.21
N TYR A 176 19.36 5.51 -22.36
CA TYR A 176 17.93 5.33 -22.07
C TYR A 176 17.53 5.82 -20.68
N LYS A 177 18.35 5.51 -19.67
CA LYS A 177 18.06 5.82 -18.26
C LYS A 177 17.75 7.31 -18.03
N GLU A 178 18.59 8.18 -18.56
CA GLU A 178 18.43 9.63 -18.39
C GLU A 178 17.37 10.18 -19.34
N ALA A 179 17.46 9.83 -20.63
CA ALA A 179 16.57 10.35 -21.65
C ALA A 179 15.09 9.97 -21.40
N TYR A 180 14.84 8.73 -20.96
CA TYR A 180 13.48 8.27 -20.67
C TYR A 180 12.91 8.92 -19.42
N TYR A 181 13.73 9.17 -18.39
CA TYR A 181 13.28 9.89 -17.20
C TYR A 181 12.89 11.34 -17.51
N GLU A 182 13.71 12.05 -18.30
CA GLU A 182 13.37 13.40 -18.75
C GLU A 182 12.08 13.41 -19.59
N PHE A 183 11.91 12.43 -20.48
CA PHE A 183 10.67 12.25 -21.24
C PHE A 183 9.48 12.00 -20.33
N LEU A 184 9.63 11.13 -19.32
CA LEU A 184 8.59 10.79 -18.35
C LEU A 184 8.09 12.02 -17.59
N LEU A 185 9.00 12.88 -17.13
CA LEU A 185 8.65 14.10 -16.40
C LEU A 185 7.91 15.09 -17.29
N LYS A 186 8.36 15.31 -18.54
CA LYS A 186 7.67 16.17 -19.53
C LYS A 186 6.26 15.68 -19.81
N GLU A 187 6.09 14.36 -19.96
CA GLU A 187 4.80 13.75 -20.17
C GLU A 187 3.87 13.89 -18.97
N CYS A 188 4.42 13.79 -17.74
CA CYS A 188 3.64 14.08 -16.54
C CYS A 188 3.20 15.54 -16.50
N GLU A 189 4.10 16.49 -16.76
CA GLU A 189 3.74 17.91 -16.78
C GLU A 189 2.62 18.20 -17.80
N LYS A 190 2.74 17.65 -19.02
CA LYS A 190 1.76 17.82 -20.09
C LYS A 190 0.37 17.26 -19.77
N HIS A 191 0.31 16.15 -19.03
CA HIS A 191 -0.93 15.39 -18.85
C HIS A 191 -1.40 15.34 -17.38
N ALA A 192 -1.13 16.38 -16.59
CA ALA A 192 -1.44 16.42 -15.16
C ALA A 192 -1.04 15.11 -14.45
N GLY A 193 0.14 14.61 -14.79
CA GLY A 193 0.62 13.31 -14.40
C GLY A 193 1.22 13.33 -13.00
N LYS A 194 1.10 12.18 -12.33
CA LYS A 194 1.69 11.91 -11.02
C LYS A 194 2.44 10.61 -11.06
N ILE A 195 3.55 10.58 -10.34
CA ILE A 195 4.30 9.36 -10.06
C ILE A 195 4.01 8.96 -8.62
N PHE A 196 3.62 7.72 -8.39
CA PHE A 196 3.54 7.13 -7.05
C PHE A 196 4.59 6.05 -6.90
N ILE A 197 5.30 6.07 -5.78
CA ILE A 197 6.34 5.10 -5.48
C ILE A 197 5.94 4.20 -4.33
N ALA A 198 6.49 2.99 -4.35
CA ALA A 198 6.52 2.07 -3.23
C ALA A 198 7.88 2.24 -2.55
N GLU A 199 7.94 3.03 -1.48
CA GLU A 199 9.17 3.24 -0.71
C GLU A 199 9.35 2.11 0.28
N GLU A 200 10.56 1.59 0.34
CA GLU A 200 10.99 0.59 1.29
C GLU A 200 12.40 0.91 1.79
N GLY A 201 12.59 1.07 3.11
CA GLY A 201 13.91 1.32 3.68
C GLY A 201 14.59 2.59 3.12
N GLY A 202 13.82 3.61 2.75
CA GLY A 202 14.33 4.83 2.14
C GLY A 202 14.64 4.73 0.64
N LYS A 203 14.24 3.65 -0.04
CA LYS A 203 14.44 3.45 -1.48
C LYS A 203 13.11 3.19 -2.20
N ALA A 204 12.97 3.64 -3.44
CA ALA A 204 11.82 3.24 -4.24
C ALA A 204 12.04 1.82 -4.80
N VAL A 205 11.17 0.87 -4.41
CA VAL A 205 11.18 -0.53 -4.88
C VAL A 205 10.07 -0.83 -5.87
N GLY A 206 9.28 0.17 -6.22
CA GLY A 206 8.25 0.10 -7.25
C GLY A 206 7.72 1.49 -7.57
N CYS A 207 7.15 1.62 -8.76
CA CYS A 207 6.69 2.88 -9.31
C CYS A 207 5.44 2.64 -10.16
N VAL A 208 4.50 3.57 -10.11
CA VAL A 208 3.42 3.70 -11.10
C VAL A 208 3.34 5.14 -11.58
N VAL A 209 3.17 5.31 -12.88
CA VAL A 209 3.04 6.61 -13.52
C VAL A 209 1.60 6.75 -14.02
N ALA A 210 0.93 7.78 -13.52
CA ALA A 210 -0.48 8.07 -13.74
C ALA A 210 -0.61 9.37 -14.52
N LYS A 211 -1.32 9.38 -15.64
CA LYS A 211 -1.57 10.55 -16.50
C LYS A 211 -3.07 10.78 -16.65
N ILE A 212 -3.48 12.00 -16.95
CA ILE A 212 -4.87 12.37 -17.20
C ILE A 212 -4.98 12.92 -18.62
N PHE A 213 -5.90 12.35 -19.39
CA PHE A 213 -6.30 12.84 -20.70
C PHE A 213 -7.70 13.42 -20.60
N ASP A 214 -7.84 14.66 -21.06
CA ASP A 214 -9.07 15.44 -21.00
C ASP A 214 -9.34 16.05 -22.38
N ASP A 215 -10.60 16.24 -22.71
CA ASP A 215 -11.11 16.88 -23.94
C ASP A 215 -10.89 16.15 -25.28
N GLY A 216 -9.96 15.19 -25.38
CA GLY A 216 -9.71 14.40 -26.59
C GLY A 216 -9.23 15.24 -27.81
N ASP A 217 -8.72 14.58 -28.85
CA ASP A 217 -8.30 15.27 -30.08
C ASP A 217 -9.47 15.55 -31.05
N GLU A 218 -9.18 16.23 -32.18
CA GLU A 218 -10.21 16.59 -33.18
C GLU A 218 -10.93 15.36 -33.75
N GLU A 219 -10.24 14.23 -33.93
CA GLU A 219 -10.83 12.99 -34.43
C GLU A 219 -11.68 12.31 -33.35
N GLU A 220 -11.19 12.26 -32.12
CA GLU A 220 -11.91 11.70 -30.97
C GLU A 220 -13.21 12.47 -30.67
N LYS A 221 -13.21 13.79 -30.89
CA LYS A 221 -14.42 14.64 -30.77
C LYS A 221 -15.50 14.30 -31.79
N LEU A 222 -15.14 13.73 -32.95
CA LEU A 222 -16.09 13.29 -33.97
C LEU A 222 -16.65 11.90 -33.68
N THR A 223 -15.92 11.07 -32.94
CA THR A 223 -16.18 9.63 -32.83
C THR A 223 -16.52 9.17 -31.42
N THR A 224 -16.36 10.01 -30.41
CA THR A 224 -16.54 9.66 -29.00
C THR A 224 -17.21 10.76 -28.19
N THR A 225 -17.46 10.50 -26.91
CA THR A 225 -17.97 11.49 -25.94
C THR A 225 -16.85 12.17 -25.13
N CYS A 226 -15.59 11.93 -25.50
CA CYS A 226 -14.39 12.47 -24.85
C CYS A 226 -14.44 12.44 -23.31
N PRO A 227 -14.73 11.29 -22.68
CA PRO A 227 -14.74 11.22 -21.23
C PRO A 227 -13.31 11.44 -20.70
N LYS A 228 -13.17 12.15 -19.59
CA LYS A 228 -11.88 12.29 -18.91
C LYS A 228 -11.32 10.92 -18.50
N ILE A 229 -10.12 10.59 -18.96
CA ILE A 229 -9.47 9.29 -18.75
C ILE A 229 -8.29 9.44 -17.78
N GLY A 230 -8.21 8.55 -16.80
CA GLY A 230 -6.98 8.28 -16.07
C GLY A 230 -6.21 7.15 -16.75
N PHE A 231 -4.94 7.35 -17.08
CA PHE A 231 -4.13 6.38 -17.80
C PHE A 231 -2.88 6.00 -17.01
N ILE A 232 -2.66 4.70 -16.80
CA ILE A 232 -1.42 4.19 -16.20
C ILE A 232 -0.46 3.86 -17.34
N SER A 233 0.62 4.65 -17.48
CA SER A 233 1.60 4.45 -18.57
C SER A 233 2.68 3.44 -18.21
N ASP A 234 3.16 3.46 -16.98
CA ASP A 234 4.28 2.64 -16.52
C ASP A 234 3.96 2.08 -15.14
N LEU A 235 4.20 0.78 -14.95
CA LEU A 235 4.07 0.09 -13.67
C LEU A 235 5.20 -0.92 -13.52
N ILE A 236 5.98 -0.77 -12.47
CA ILE A 236 7.08 -1.68 -12.14
C ILE A 236 7.18 -1.90 -10.64
N VAL A 237 7.48 -3.13 -10.26
CA VAL A 237 7.94 -3.50 -8.92
C VAL A 237 9.23 -4.28 -9.15
N THR A 238 10.29 -3.90 -8.44
CA THR A 238 11.59 -4.58 -8.60
C THR A 238 11.47 -6.08 -8.36
N GLU A 239 12.21 -6.89 -9.11
CA GLU A 239 12.07 -8.34 -9.19
C GLU A 239 12.02 -9.02 -7.81
N TYR A 240 12.94 -8.68 -6.92
CA TYR A 240 13.04 -9.27 -5.57
C TYR A 240 11.87 -8.90 -4.63
N ARG A 241 10.98 -7.98 -5.06
CA ARG A 241 9.79 -7.54 -4.33
C ARG A 241 8.46 -7.89 -4.99
N ARG A 242 8.50 -8.61 -6.12
CA ARG A 242 7.29 -9.07 -6.81
C ARG A 242 6.55 -10.13 -5.97
N GLY A 243 5.26 -10.32 -6.25
CA GLY A 243 4.40 -11.26 -5.51
C GLY A 243 3.92 -10.79 -4.14
N GLY A 244 4.46 -9.69 -3.59
CA GLY A 244 4.06 -9.11 -2.29
C GLY A 244 2.84 -8.17 -2.33
N GLY A 245 2.11 -8.08 -3.44
CA GLY A 245 0.94 -7.20 -3.58
C GLY A 245 1.24 -5.71 -3.76
N ILE A 246 2.51 -5.32 -3.92
CA ILE A 246 2.92 -3.91 -4.11
C ILE A 246 2.29 -3.30 -5.35
N GLY A 247 2.31 -4.00 -6.50
CA GLY A 247 1.72 -3.51 -7.75
C GLY A 247 0.23 -3.18 -7.63
N LYS A 248 -0.54 -4.01 -6.91
CA LYS A 248 -1.96 -3.73 -6.61
C LYS A 248 -2.12 -2.44 -5.80
N ARG A 249 -1.25 -2.19 -4.82
CA ARG A 249 -1.31 -0.98 -3.97
C ARG A 249 -0.92 0.28 -4.74
N LEU A 250 0.03 0.18 -5.66
CA LEU A 250 0.40 1.26 -6.59
C LEU A 250 -0.77 1.61 -7.51
N ILE A 251 -1.37 0.63 -8.17
CA ILE A 251 -2.55 0.83 -9.03
C ILE A 251 -3.69 1.50 -8.24
N ALA A 252 -3.97 1.03 -7.01
CA ALA A 252 -5.00 1.63 -6.17
C ALA A 252 -4.71 3.10 -5.78
N ALA A 253 -3.44 3.51 -5.71
CA ALA A 253 -3.08 4.92 -5.52
C ALA A 253 -3.38 5.75 -6.77
N ALA A 254 -3.02 5.24 -7.96
CA ALA A 254 -3.37 5.87 -9.24
C ALA A 254 -4.90 5.98 -9.44
N GLU A 255 -5.66 4.91 -9.19
CA GLU A 255 -7.13 4.92 -9.29
C GLU A 255 -7.78 5.95 -8.36
N ARG A 256 -7.26 6.09 -7.14
CA ARG A 256 -7.73 7.12 -6.20
C ARG A 256 -7.47 8.52 -6.74
N TYR A 257 -6.30 8.74 -7.33
CA TYR A 257 -5.96 10.00 -7.96
C TYR A 257 -6.92 10.32 -9.13
N PHE A 258 -7.16 9.34 -10.01
CA PHE A 258 -8.08 9.49 -11.14
C PHE A 258 -9.50 9.77 -10.69
N LYS A 259 -10.00 9.02 -9.69
CA LYS A 259 -11.34 9.24 -9.12
C LYS A 259 -11.48 10.65 -8.55
N ASN A 260 -10.50 11.12 -7.78
CA ASN A 260 -10.52 12.47 -7.20
C ASN A 260 -10.39 13.58 -8.26
N SER A 261 -9.85 13.25 -9.43
CA SER A 261 -9.68 14.18 -10.55
C SER A 261 -10.85 14.15 -11.54
N GLY A 262 -11.92 13.41 -11.23
CA GLY A 262 -13.12 13.31 -12.05
C GLY A 262 -12.98 12.42 -13.30
N CYS A 263 -11.95 11.58 -13.38
CA CYS A 263 -11.82 10.64 -14.48
C CYS A 263 -12.94 9.60 -14.44
N LYS A 264 -13.56 9.35 -15.60
CA LYS A 264 -14.65 8.37 -15.75
C LYS A 264 -14.12 6.93 -15.86
N TYR A 265 -12.95 6.77 -16.46
CA TYR A 265 -12.33 5.46 -16.68
C TYR A 265 -10.85 5.48 -16.27
N THR A 266 -10.38 4.33 -15.78
CA THR A 266 -8.96 4.02 -15.65
C THR A 266 -8.56 3.10 -16.79
N GLN A 267 -7.52 3.46 -17.54
CA GLN A 267 -7.03 2.75 -18.70
C GLN A 267 -5.53 2.48 -18.58
N LEU A 268 -5.05 1.47 -19.31
CA LEU A 268 -3.64 1.12 -19.46
C LEU A 268 -3.46 0.27 -20.72
N THR A 269 -2.22 0.16 -21.17
CA THR A 269 -1.81 -0.80 -22.21
C THR A 269 -0.92 -1.87 -21.60
N VAL A 270 -0.97 -3.08 -22.16
CA VAL A 270 -0.09 -4.18 -21.75
C VAL A 270 0.48 -4.85 -22.99
N PHE A 271 1.79 -5.02 -23.01
CA PHE A 271 2.48 -5.75 -24.06
C PHE A 271 2.01 -7.21 -24.06
N ALA A 272 1.54 -7.73 -25.20
CA ALA A 272 0.84 -9.02 -25.25
C ALA A 272 1.65 -10.20 -24.67
N PRO A 273 2.98 -10.32 -24.91
CA PRO A 273 3.81 -11.34 -24.26
C PRO A 273 3.90 -11.22 -22.73
N ASN A 274 3.49 -10.09 -22.13
CA ASN A 274 3.51 -9.87 -20.69
C ASN A 274 2.25 -10.43 -20.00
N GLU A 275 2.07 -11.75 -20.11
CA GLU A 275 0.91 -12.48 -19.58
C GLU A 275 0.74 -12.29 -18.05
N LYS A 276 1.84 -12.16 -17.31
CA LYS A 276 1.80 -11.95 -15.86
C LYS A 276 1.15 -10.61 -15.50
N ALA A 277 1.49 -9.54 -16.21
CA ALA A 277 0.86 -8.24 -16.01
C ALA A 277 -0.61 -8.27 -16.47
N PHE A 278 -0.91 -8.91 -17.60
CA PHE A 278 -2.27 -9.08 -18.09
C PHE A 278 -3.19 -9.76 -17.05
N GLU A 279 -2.74 -10.87 -16.46
CA GLU A 279 -3.50 -11.58 -15.43
C GLU A 279 -3.66 -10.78 -14.12
N LEU A 280 -2.67 -9.94 -13.76
CA LEU A 280 -2.82 -8.99 -12.66
C LEU A 280 -3.95 -8.00 -12.94
N TYR A 281 -3.95 -7.35 -14.10
CA TYR A 281 -4.95 -6.34 -14.45
C TYR A 281 -6.35 -6.93 -14.50
N LYS A 282 -6.50 -8.12 -15.09
CA LYS A 282 -7.77 -8.85 -15.13
C LYS A 282 -8.32 -9.14 -13.73
N LYS A 283 -7.47 -9.58 -12.78
CA LYS A 283 -7.84 -9.79 -11.37
C LYS A 283 -8.23 -8.50 -10.64
N LEU A 284 -7.78 -7.35 -11.11
CA LEU A 284 -8.14 -6.04 -10.59
C LEU A 284 -9.38 -5.44 -11.26
N GLY A 285 -10.01 -6.15 -12.19
CA GLY A 285 -11.27 -5.74 -12.83
C GLY A 285 -11.09 -4.99 -14.15
N PHE A 286 -9.86 -4.83 -14.64
CA PHE A 286 -9.63 -4.32 -15.99
C PHE A 286 -10.17 -5.29 -17.04
N LYS A 287 -10.73 -4.73 -18.11
CA LYS A 287 -11.27 -5.49 -19.25
C LYS A 287 -10.52 -5.08 -20.52
N VAL A 288 -10.40 -6.01 -21.45
CA VAL A 288 -9.86 -5.71 -22.79
C VAL A 288 -10.81 -4.73 -23.48
N ASN A 289 -10.27 -3.58 -23.91
CA ASN A 289 -11.01 -2.55 -24.65
C ASN A 289 -10.65 -2.56 -26.14
N HIS A 290 -9.36 -2.60 -26.46
CA HIS A 290 -8.85 -2.71 -27.83
C HIS A 290 -7.71 -3.74 -27.90
N MET A 291 -7.49 -4.30 -29.10
CA MET A 291 -6.36 -5.18 -29.40
C MET A 291 -5.61 -4.63 -30.60
N TYR A 292 -4.29 -4.44 -30.45
CA TYR A 292 -3.41 -4.15 -31.57
C TYR A 292 -2.89 -5.47 -32.15
N LEU A 293 -3.11 -5.68 -33.44
CA LEU A 293 -2.67 -6.87 -34.16
C LEU A 293 -1.50 -6.51 -35.07
N SER A 294 -0.50 -7.39 -35.16
CA SER A 294 0.65 -7.19 -36.04
C SER A 294 1.00 -8.49 -36.77
N LYS A 295 1.42 -8.37 -38.02
CA LYS A 295 1.98 -9.45 -38.83
C LYS A 295 3.33 -8.98 -39.38
N GLU A 296 4.33 -9.85 -39.38
CA GLU A 296 5.58 -9.59 -40.10
C GLU A 296 5.30 -9.45 -41.60
N THR A 297 5.95 -8.47 -42.23
CA THR A 297 5.86 -8.27 -43.69
C THR A 297 7.13 -8.84 -44.29
N ASP A 298 6.99 -9.70 -45.29
CA ASP A 298 8.13 -10.21 -46.05
C ASP A 298 8.69 -9.04 -46.90
N ILE A 299 9.81 -8.46 -46.48
CA ILE A 299 10.55 -7.40 -47.21
C ILE A 299 11.90 -7.97 -47.66
#